data_AF-W1YSF3-F1
#
_entry.id   AF-W1YSF3-F1
#
_cell.length_a   1.000
_cell.length_b   1.000
_cell.length_c   1.000
_cell.angle_alpha   90.00
_cell.angle_beta   90.00
_cell.angle_gamma   90.00
#
_symmetry.space_group_name_H-M   'P 1'
#
loop_
_entity.id
_entity.type
_entity.pdbx_description
1 polymer ?
#
loop_
_entity_poly.entity_id
_entity_poly.type
_entity_poly.pdbx_seq_one_letter_code
_entity_poly.pdbx_strand_id
1 'polypeptide(L)' 'MKVTDFDYELPEELIAQHPVEPRDTARLLTLDKVTGEVAHKEHFYDLIDELHEGDVLVFNNTKVIPA' A
#
# COMPACT_ATOMS: atom_id res chain seq x y z
N MET A 1 7.08 -24.21 -1.02
CA MET A 1 7.21 -22.86 -1.58
C MET A 1 8.69 -22.54 -1.66
N LYS A 2 9.17 -22.22 -2.85
CA LYS A 2 10.53 -21.76 -3.11
C LYS A 2 10.52 -20.23 -3.16
N VAL A 3 11.65 -19.60 -2.89
CA VAL A 3 11.78 -18.12 -2.99
C VAL A 3 11.39 -17.63 -4.39
N THR A 4 11.73 -18.42 -5.42
CA THR A 4 11.41 -18.16 -6.83
C THR A 4 9.91 -18.09 -7.13
N ASP A 5 9.05 -18.65 -6.27
CA ASP A 5 7.59 -18.61 -6.47
C ASP A 5 7.03 -17.18 -6.25
N PHE A 6 7.86 -16.25 -5.75
CA PHE A 6 7.53 -14.85 -5.46
C PHE A 6 8.38 -13.85 -6.26
N ASP A 7 9.14 -14.34 -7.26
CA ASP A 7 9.96 -13.50 -8.11
C ASP A 7 9.11 -12.88 -9.23
N TYR A 8 9.38 -11.62 -9.58
CA TYR A 8 8.66 -10.89 -10.63
C TYR A 8 9.56 -9.84 -11.29
N GLU A 9 9.26 -9.50 -12.54
CA GLU A 9 9.97 -8.45 -13.26
C GLU A 9 9.64 -7.08 -12.67
N LEU A 10 10.63 -6.41 -12.09
CA LEU A 10 10.51 -5.06 -11.54
C LEU A 10 11.58 -4.16 -12.18
N PRO A 11 11.20 -3.32 -13.16
CA PRO A 11 12.10 -2.30 -13.70
C PRO A 11 12.58 -1.33 -12.61
N GLU A 12 13.88 -1.00 -12.60
CA GLU A 12 14.49 -0.15 -11.57
C GLU A 12 13.88 1.26 -11.54
N GLU A 13 13.43 1.77 -12.69
CA GLU A 13 12.79 3.08 -12.81
C GLU A 13 11.44 3.18 -12.10
N LEU A 14 10.80 2.04 -11.78
CA LEU A 14 9.56 1.98 -11.02
C LEU A 14 9.80 1.97 -9.50
N ILE A 15 11.06 1.90 -9.06
CA ILE A 15 11.43 1.97 -7.65
C ILE A 15 11.57 3.44 -7.25
N ALA A 16 10.60 3.93 -6.48
CA ALA A 16 10.60 5.30 -5.98
C ALA A 16 11.85 5.58 -5.13
N GLN A 17 12.65 6.56 -5.56
CA GLN A 17 13.85 7.01 -4.84
C GLN A 17 13.54 8.03 -3.74
N HIS A 18 12.41 8.74 -3.89
CA HIS A 18 11.89 9.70 -2.93
C HIS A 18 10.37 9.53 -2.82
N PRO A 19 9.78 9.83 -1.65
CA PRO A 19 8.32 9.86 -1.53
C PRO A 19 7.74 10.98 -2.39
N VAL A 20 6.49 10.80 -2.83
CA VAL A 20 5.69 11.88 -3.41
C VAL A 20 5.28 12.86 -2.30
N GLU A 21 5.18 14.15 -2.65
CA GLU A 21 4.72 15.20 -1.75
C GLU A 21 3.56 15.96 -2.39
N PRO A 22 2.40 16.08 -1.72
CA PRO A 22 2.05 15.51 -0.41
C PRO A 22 2.01 13.96 -0.37
N ARG A 23 2.32 13.36 0.78
CA ARG A 23 2.43 11.88 0.91
C ARG A 23 1.16 11.12 0.51
N ASP A 24 -0.01 11.69 0.77
CA ASP A 24 -1.32 11.08 0.48
C ASP A 24 -1.73 11.18 -1.00
N THR A 25 -0.95 11.85 -1.85
CA THR A 25 -1.16 11.85 -3.31
C THR A 25 -0.55 10.65 -4.01
N ALA A 26 0.06 9.71 -3.28
CA ALA A 26 0.52 8.44 -3.84
C ALA A 26 -0.66 7.63 -4.41
N ARG A 27 -0.43 6.85 -5.47
CA ARG A 27 -1.45 5.98 -6.06
C ARG A 27 -1.84 4.85 -5.09
N LEU A 28 -3.09 4.42 -5.13
CA LEU A 28 -3.62 3.30 -4.35
C LEU A 28 -4.17 2.22 -5.29
N LEU A 29 -3.62 1.00 -5.20
CA LEU A 29 -4.13 -0.19 -5.86
C LEU A 29 -5.01 -0.96 -4.87
N THR A 30 -6.25 -1.28 -5.27
CA THR A 30 -7.14 -2.14 -4.51
C THR A 30 -7.25 -3.51 -5.19
N LEU A 31 -7.32 -4.55 -4.37
CA LEU A 31 -7.47 -5.93 -4.82
C LEU A 31 -8.59 -6.59 -4.02
N ASP A 32 -9.65 -7.01 -4.70
CA ASP A 32 -10.66 -7.85 -4.10
C ASP A 32 -10.10 -9.27 -3.91
N LYS A 33 -10.05 -9.73 -2.66
CA LYS A 33 -9.48 -11.04 -2.29
C LYS A 33 -10.31 -12.23 -2.82
N VAL A 34 -11.62 -12.06 -3.01
CA VAL A 34 -12.56 -13.13 -3.39
C VAL A 34 -12.66 -13.23 -4.91
N THR A 35 -12.84 -12.10 -5.59
CA THR A 35 -13.02 -12.06 -7.05
C THR A 35 -11.70 -11.95 -7.80
N GLY A 36 -10.65 -11.44 -7.15
CA GLY A 36 -9.38 -11.10 -7.79
C GLY A 36 -9.44 -9.81 -8.61
N GLU A 37 -10.53 -9.03 -8.48
CA GLU A 37 -10.68 -7.77 -9.20
C GLU A 37 -9.62 -6.76 -8.74
N VAL A 38 -8.93 -6.17 -9.71
CA VAL A 38 -7.93 -5.13 -9.49
C VAL A 38 -8.53 -3.79 -9.92
N ALA A 39 -8.48 -2.81 -9.03
CA ALA A 39 -8.83 -1.44 -9.36
C ALA A 39 -7.74 -0.47 -8.90
N HIS A 40 -7.80 0.74 -9.46
CA HIS A 40 -6.89 1.83 -9.15
C HIS A 40 -7.68 3.04 -8.69
N LYS A 41 -7.33 3.57 -7.52
CA LYS A 41 -7.73 4.90 -7.11
C LYS A 41 -6.66 5.90 -7.56
N GLU A 42 -7.05 7.16 -7.75
CA GLU A 42 -6.12 8.18 -8.22
C GLU A 42 -5.10 8.49 -7.11
N HIS A 43 -5.56 8.56 -5.86
CA HIS A 43 -4.74 8.93 -4.72
C HIS A 43 -5.02 8.10 -3.46
N PHE A 44 -4.11 8.14 -2.48
CA PHE A 44 -4.20 7.36 -1.26
C PHE A 44 -5.25 7.94 -0.30
N TYR A 45 -5.52 9.23 -0.35
CA TYR A 45 -6.61 9.82 0.44
C TYR A 45 -8.01 9.27 0.06
N ASP A 46 -8.15 8.66 -1.13
CA ASP A 46 -9.37 7.95 -1.55
C ASP A 46 -9.61 6.65 -0.73
N LEU A 47 -8.66 6.24 0.12
CA LEU A 47 -8.82 5.11 1.05
C LEU A 47 -10.07 5.24 1.91
N ILE A 48 -10.50 6.47 2.22
CA ILE A 48 -11.69 6.70 3.05
C ILE A 48 -12.95 6.07 2.46
N ASP A 49 -13.04 5.95 1.13
CA ASP A 49 -14.18 5.36 0.42
C ASP A 49 -14.24 3.83 0.55
N GLU A 50 -13.14 3.20 0.97
CA GLU A 50 -13.04 1.75 1.16
C GLU A 50 -13.30 1.32 2.60
N LEU A 51 -13.43 2.28 3.53
CA LEU A 51 -13.64 2.03 4.95
C LEU A 51 -15.12 2.14 5.30
N HIS A 52 -15.58 1.25 6.16
CA HIS A 52 -16.96 1.20 6.63
C HIS A 52 -17.05 1.56 8.11
N GLU A 53 -18.25 1.93 8.55
CA GLU A 53 -18.50 2.17 9.96
C GLU A 53 -18.19 0.90 10.79
N GLY A 54 -17.37 1.08 11.83
CA GLY A 54 -16.92 -0.02 12.69
C GLY A 54 -15.54 -0.59 12.34
N ASP A 55 -14.95 -0.20 11.20
CA ASP A 55 -13.59 -0.60 10.86
C ASP A 55 -12.56 0.02 11.81
N VAL A 56 -11.47 -0.72 12.07
CA VAL A 56 -10.38 -0.28 12.94
C VAL A 56 -9.07 -0.30 12.16
N LEU A 57 -8.47 0.87 12.01
CA LEU A 57 -7.12 1.02 11.47
C LEU A 57 -6.08 0.87 12.58
N VAL A 58 -5.27 -0.18 12.48
CA VAL A 58 -4.18 -0.43 13.43
C VAL A 58 -2.87 0.08 12.85
N PHE A 59 -2.33 1.12 13.45
CA PHE A 59 -1.03 1.70 13.05
C PHE A 59 0.08 1.23 13.98
N ASN A 60 1.22 0.87 13.41
CA ASN A 60 2.43 0.66 14.19
C ASN A 60 3.06 2.00 14.55
N ASN A 61 3.23 2.24 15.85
CA ASN A 61 3.97 3.38 16.38
C ASN A 61 5.23 2.88 17.10
N THR A 62 6.34 2.79 16.36
CA THR A 62 7.63 2.32 16.88
C THR A 62 8.26 3.37 17.79
N LYS A 63 8.66 2.98 19.00
CA LYS A 63 9.45 3.80 19.93
C LYS A 63 10.84 3.22 20.10
N VAL A 64 11.85 4.07 19.97
CA VAL A 64 13.24 3.69 20.27
C VAL A 64 13.40 3.64 21.79
N ILE A 65 13.89 2.51 22.32
CA ILE A 65 14.34 2.44 23.70
C ILE A 65 15.76 3.02 23.74
N PRO A 66 16.00 4.13 24.45
CA PRO A 66 17.35 4.69 24.58
C PRO A 66 18.24 3.72 25.37
N ALA A 67 19.50 3.61 24.95
CA ALA A 67 20.55 2.82 25.61
C ALA A 67 21.32 3.67 26.63
#